data_AF-B4P2I3-F1
#
_entry.id   AF-B4P2I3-F1
#
_cell.length_a   1.000
_cell.length_b   1.000
_cell.length_c   1.000
_cell.angle_alpha   90.00
_cell.angle_beta   90.00
_cell.angle_gamma   90.00
#
_symmetry.space_group_name_H-M   'P 1'
#
loop_
_entity.id
_entity.type
_entity.pdbx_description
1 polymer ?
#
loop_
_entity_poly.entity_id
_entity_poly.type
_entity_poly.pdbx_seq_one_letter_code
_entity_poly.pdbx_strand_id
1 'polypeptide(L)'
;MTITNWYNWSVKDFSNESHARPKLIPGFDQLDERLKAALQERDLVKDQRKRKQAGGGQSQRKPKKLKRTRGQTPRVCEFQQAYTEKRRELKRLANTQRNAFQFRSRPVPDFERSHRQLERRRLYLNSLQKLTKPRGPGTFSASMKPSANSQPKKRIQCPKASDFVPRINPGSSMDYLNRQPFVPHVKSSYTHPKPFRLHTSDRALSRQLYDERKRIRMDQRLDQLARDWFARERSEYFRLRKMTNFQATPNPWKRTKLTTKTVSQGA
;
A
#
# COMPACT_ATOMS: atom_id res chain seq x y z
N MET A 1 19.17 -3.63 28.11
CA MET A 1 20.09 -4.32 27.18
C MET A 1 19.99 -3.64 25.83
N THR A 2 21.02 -2.89 25.47
CA THR A 2 21.10 -1.99 24.31
C THR A 2 21.79 -2.72 23.15
N ILE A 3 21.10 -2.89 22.02
CA ILE A 3 21.67 -3.45 20.80
C ILE A 3 22.07 -2.28 19.89
N THR A 4 23.30 -1.80 20.06
CA THR A 4 23.94 -0.82 19.18
C THR A 4 25.38 -1.27 18.95
N ASN A 5 25.65 -1.94 17.83
CA ASN A 5 26.97 -1.97 17.19
C ASN A 5 26.90 -2.78 15.89
N TRP A 6 26.53 -2.11 14.80
CA TRP A 6 26.62 -2.65 13.44
C TRP A 6 27.67 -1.91 12.60
N TYR A 7 28.48 -1.04 13.20
CA TYR A 7 29.31 -0.07 12.46
C TYR A 7 30.84 -0.28 12.58
N ASN A 8 31.31 -1.42 13.09
CA ASN A 8 32.75 -1.64 13.31
C ASN A 8 33.43 -2.50 12.22
N TRP A 9 32.81 -2.72 11.07
CA TRP A 9 33.33 -3.61 10.02
C TRP A 9 33.87 -2.91 8.77
N SER A 10 34.14 -1.62 8.81
CA SER A 10 34.85 -0.98 7.70
C SER A 10 35.98 -0.12 8.20
N VAL A 11 37.14 -0.38 7.59
CA VAL A 11 38.37 0.42 7.63
C VAL A 11 39.30 0.07 8.78
N LYS A 12 40.08 -0.99 8.57
CA LYS A 12 41.55 -0.92 8.64
C LYS A 12 42.18 -2.19 8.05
N ASP A 13 43.26 -1.96 7.30
CA ASP A 13 44.31 -2.90 6.92
C ASP A 13 44.02 -3.90 5.80
N PHE A 14 44.22 -3.47 4.55
CA PHE A 14 44.71 -4.36 3.49
C PHE A 14 45.68 -3.59 2.56
N SER A 15 46.82 -3.19 3.12
CA SER A 15 48.04 -3.05 2.33
C SER A 15 48.70 -4.41 2.23
N ASN A 16 48.83 -4.91 1.00
CA ASN A 16 49.74 -5.99 0.59
C ASN A 16 49.65 -7.32 1.34
N GLU A 17 48.79 -8.23 0.88
CA GLU A 17 49.09 -9.66 0.94
C GLU A 17 48.24 -10.42 -0.08
N SER A 18 48.92 -11.16 -0.95
CA SER A 18 48.37 -11.85 -2.11
C SER A 18 48.30 -13.35 -1.86
N HIS A 19 47.37 -13.85 -1.04
CA HIS A 19 47.10 -15.30 -0.99
C HIS A 19 45.63 -15.66 -0.71
N ALA A 20 45.17 -16.65 -1.47
CA ALA A 20 43.99 -17.48 -1.27
C ALA A 20 42.62 -16.77 -1.21
N ARG A 21 42.06 -16.46 -2.39
CA ARG A 21 40.62 -16.20 -2.53
C ARG A 21 39.83 -17.45 -2.11
N PRO A 22 38.81 -17.35 -1.25
CA PRO A 22 37.88 -18.45 -1.02
C PRO A 22 37.19 -18.77 -2.36
N LYS A 23 36.97 -20.07 -2.62
CA LYS A 23 36.28 -20.56 -3.83
C LYS A 23 34.88 -19.94 -3.90
N LEU A 24 34.75 -18.83 -4.62
CA LEU A 24 33.49 -18.17 -4.90
C LEU A 24 32.60 -19.12 -5.71
N ILE A 25 31.31 -19.09 -5.40
CA ILE A 25 30.26 -19.82 -6.12
C ILE A 25 30.41 -19.52 -7.62
N PRO A 26 30.47 -20.54 -8.50
CA PRO A 26 30.58 -20.33 -9.94
C PRO A 26 29.43 -19.43 -10.41
N GLY A 27 29.76 -18.25 -10.94
CA GLY A 27 28.78 -17.28 -11.45
C GLY A 27 28.67 -15.95 -10.69
N PHE A 28 29.32 -15.80 -9.52
CA PHE A 28 29.26 -14.53 -8.79
C PHE A 28 30.12 -13.42 -9.43
N ASP A 29 31.20 -13.77 -10.13
CA ASP A 29 32.08 -12.81 -10.85
C ASP A 29 31.45 -12.26 -12.15
N GLN A 30 30.36 -12.85 -12.65
CA GLN A 30 29.70 -12.40 -13.90
C GLN A 30 28.79 -11.17 -13.70
N LEU A 31 28.43 -10.83 -12.46
CA LEU A 31 27.56 -9.69 -12.18
C LEU A 31 28.27 -8.35 -12.41
N ASP A 32 29.60 -8.31 -12.28
CA ASP A 32 30.39 -7.09 -12.43
C ASP A 32 30.71 -6.75 -13.88
N GLU A 33 30.85 -7.73 -14.78
CA GLU A 33 31.10 -7.49 -16.21
C GLU A 33 29.95 -6.70 -16.87
N ARG A 34 28.71 -7.04 -16.51
CA ARG A 34 27.51 -6.36 -17.05
C ARG A 34 27.38 -4.93 -16.51
N LEU A 35 27.81 -4.71 -15.27
CA LEU A 35 27.78 -3.41 -14.62
C LEU A 35 28.94 -2.52 -15.13
N LYS A 36 30.11 -3.12 -15.39
CA LYS A 36 31.25 -2.48 -16.09
C LYS A 36 30.88 -2.11 -17.53
N ALA A 37 30.20 -2.97 -18.26
CA ALA A 37 29.71 -2.69 -19.62
C ALA A 37 28.71 -1.51 -19.63
N ALA A 38 27.76 -1.51 -18.69
CA ALA A 38 26.78 -0.42 -18.56
C ALA A 38 27.42 0.94 -18.19
N LEU A 39 28.54 0.93 -17.46
CA LEU A 39 29.31 2.14 -17.15
C LEU A 39 30.13 2.61 -18.36
N GLN A 40 30.78 1.70 -19.11
CA GLN A 40 31.53 2.04 -20.32
C GLN A 40 30.63 2.58 -21.45
N GLU A 41 29.41 2.08 -21.60
CA GLU A 41 28.43 2.61 -22.57
C GLU A 41 28.05 4.08 -22.30
N ARG A 42 28.03 4.51 -21.03
CA ARG A 42 27.73 5.90 -20.68
C ARG A 42 28.84 6.88 -21.05
N ASP A 43 30.10 6.43 -21.06
CA ASP A 43 31.23 7.29 -21.38
C ASP A 43 31.46 7.41 -22.90
N LEU A 44 31.16 6.36 -23.68
CA LEU A 44 31.13 6.42 -25.14
C LEU A 44 30.09 7.43 -25.68
N VAL A 45 28.95 7.57 -25.00
CA VAL A 45 27.90 8.55 -25.38
C VAL A 45 28.34 10.01 -25.09
N LYS A 46 29.26 10.23 -24.15
CA LYS A 46 29.81 11.57 -23.87
C LYS A 46 30.81 12.01 -24.94
N ASP A 47 31.61 11.09 -25.47
CA ASP A 47 32.62 11.42 -26.49
C ASP A 47 32.00 11.67 -27.89
N GLN A 48 30.85 11.07 -28.20
CA GLN A 48 30.11 11.37 -29.44
C GLN A 48 29.43 12.76 -29.43
N ARG A 49 29.41 13.47 -28.30
CA ARG A 49 28.90 14.84 -28.21
C ARG A 49 29.95 15.92 -28.45
N LYS A 50 31.17 15.56 -28.86
CA LYS A 50 32.16 16.54 -29.33
C LYS A 50 31.75 17.05 -30.72
N ARG A 51 31.09 18.21 -30.68
CA ARG A 51 30.67 19.07 -31.78
C ARG A 51 31.76 19.17 -32.85
N LYS A 52 31.54 18.61 -34.04
CA LYS A 52 32.31 19.00 -35.24
C LYS A 52 31.94 20.44 -35.57
N GLN A 53 32.91 21.34 -35.66
CA GLN A 53 32.72 22.67 -36.21
C GLN A 53 32.31 22.51 -37.69
N ALA A 54 31.18 23.11 -38.06
CA ALA A 54 30.68 23.11 -39.42
C ALA A 54 31.20 24.37 -40.14
N GLY A 55 32.19 24.17 -41.01
CA GLY A 55 32.59 25.14 -42.02
C GLY A 55 32.94 24.37 -43.29
N GLY A 56 32.12 24.49 -44.33
CA GLY A 56 32.41 23.87 -45.62
C GLY A 56 31.21 23.73 -46.57
N GLY A 57 31.02 24.74 -47.41
CA GLY A 57 30.57 24.55 -48.80
C GLY A 57 29.09 24.34 -49.06
N GLN A 58 28.34 25.43 -49.25
CA GLN A 58 27.05 25.40 -49.93
C GLN A 58 27.23 25.07 -51.43
N SER A 59 26.44 24.14 -51.97
CA SER A 59 26.00 24.24 -53.38
C SER A 59 24.48 24.44 -53.38
N GLN A 60 24.07 25.67 -53.70
CA GLN A 60 22.67 26.03 -53.78
C GLN A 60 22.06 25.49 -55.08
N ARG A 61 21.38 24.35 -55.01
CA ARG A 61 20.40 23.97 -56.03
C ARG A 61 19.06 24.63 -55.70
N LYS A 62 18.58 25.48 -56.61
CA LYS A 62 17.31 26.22 -56.49
C LYS A 62 16.14 25.25 -56.27
N PRO A 63 15.29 25.44 -55.24
CA PRO A 63 14.13 24.58 -55.02
C PRO A 63 13.01 24.88 -56.03
N LYS A 64 12.52 23.83 -56.72
CA LYS A 64 11.27 23.88 -57.50
C LYS A 64 10.11 24.25 -56.58
N LYS A 65 9.38 25.34 -56.90
CA LYS A 65 8.20 25.79 -56.16
C LYS A 65 7.06 24.77 -56.33
N LEU A 66 6.81 23.98 -55.29
CA LEU A 66 5.61 23.14 -55.16
C LEU A 66 4.39 24.04 -54.89
N LYS A 67 3.32 23.84 -55.66
CA LYS A 67 2.02 24.53 -55.49
C LYS A 67 1.49 24.26 -54.08
N ARG A 68 1.31 25.33 -53.29
CA ARG A 68 0.67 25.27 -51.97
C ARG A 68 -0.82 24.95 -52.14
N THR A 69 -1.24 23.78 -51.72
CA THR A 69 -2.65 23.44 -51.52
C THR A 69 -3.19 24.31 -50.38
N ARG A 70 -4.18 25.16 -50.66
CA ARG A 70 -4.86 25.98 -49.65
C ARG A 70 -5.62 25.04 -48.71
N GLY A 71 -5.18 24.93 -47.46
CA GLY A 71 -5.87 24.16 -46.41
C GLY A 71 -4.99 23.24 -45.57
N GLN A 72 -3.74 22.97 -45.96
CA GLN A 72 -2.84 22.20 -45.09
C GLN A 72 -2.17 23.10 -44.05
N THR A 73 -2.45 22.82 -42.77
CA THR A 73 -1.66 23.34 -41.66
C THR A 73 -0.19 23.04 -41.91
N PRO A 74 0.72 24.01 -41.72
CA PRO A 74 2.14 23.76 -41.88
C PRO A 74 2.56 22.63 -40.94
N ARG A 75 3.33 21.64 -41.44
CA ARG A 75 3.85 20.52 -40.63
C ARG A 75 4.54 20.98 -39.33
N VAL A 76 5.12 22.19 -39.35
CA VAL A 76 5.72 22.83 -38.16
C VAL A 76 4.72 22.98 -37.00
N CYS A 77 3.46 23.32 -37.29
CA CYS A 77 2.41 23.43 -36.29
C CYS A 77 2.05 22.06 -35.69
N GLU A 78 2.03 21.01 -36.51
CA GLU A 78 1.80 19.63 -36.04
C GLU A 78 2.95 19.16 -35.13
N PHE A 79 4.20 19.45 -35.48
CA PHE A 79 5.36 19.14 -34.63
C PHE A 79 5.33 19.91 -33.32
N GLN A 80 4.89 21.16 -33.34
CA GLN A 80 4.75 21.96 -32.13
C GLN A 80 3.67 21.37 -31.20
N GLN A 81 2.53 20.95 -31.75
CA GLN A 81 1.49 20.25 -31.01
C GLN A 81 2.03 18.95 -30.38
N ALA A 82 2.65 18.08 -31.17
CA ALA A 82 3.24 16.83 -30.70
C ALA A 82 4.30 17.05 -29.59
N TYR A 83 5.12 18.10 -29.73
CA TYR A 83 6.10 18.47 -28.70
C TYR A 83 5.43 18.92 -27.40
N THR A 84 4.40 19.77 -27.50
CA THR A 84 3.66 20.24 -26.31
C THR A 84 2.92 19.12 -25.60
N GLU A 85 2.35 18.15 -26.33
CA GLU A 85 1.70 16.97 -25.78
C GLU A 85 2.70 16.09 -25.04
N LYS A 86 3.82 15.72 -25.67
CA LYS A 86 4.87 14.92 -25.02
C LYS A 86 5.46 15.60 -23.79
N ARG A 87 5.61 16.93 -23.82
CA ARG A 87 6.05 17.70 -22.64
C ARG A 87 5.04 17.61 -21.50
N ARG A 88 3.73 17.65 -21.80
CA ARG A 88 2.66 17.48 -20.79
C ARG A 88 2.65 16.07 -20.22
N GLU A 89 2.82 15.04 -21.06
CA GLU A 89 2.92 13.64 -20.63
C GLU A 89 4.10 13.40 -19.68
N LEU A 90 5.29 13.91 -20.03
CA LEU A 90 6.46 13.84 -19.16
C LEU A 90 6.21 14.51 -17.80
N LYS A 91 5.52 15.67 -17.79
CA LYS A 91 5.15 16.35 -16.54
C LYS A 91 4.18 15.52 -15.70
N ARG A 92 3.23 14.82 -16.33
CA ARG A 92 2.30 13.90 -15.64
C ARG A 92 3.07 12.72 -15.02
N LEU A 93 3.97 12.09 -15.77
CA LEU A 93 4.78 10.97 -15.29
C LEU A 93 5.70 11.39 -14.13
N ALA A 94 6.31 12.58 -14.20
CA ALA A 94 7.12 13.11 -13.10
C ALA A 94 6.27 13.37 -11.85
N ASN A 95 5.04 13.88 -12.00
CA ASN A 95 4.13 14.10 -10.88
C ASN A 95 3.63 12.78 -10.28
N THR A 96 3.30 11.77 -11.07
CA THR A 96 2.87 10.47 -10.55
C THR A 96 4.00 9.78 -9.79
N GLN A 97 5.24 9.86 -10.29
CA GLN A 97 6.42 9.38 -9.56
C GLN A 97 6.59 10.12 -8.23
N ARG A 98 6.57 11.46 -8.23
CA ARG A 98 6.63 12.25 -7.00
C ARG A 98 5.50 11.89 -6.02
N ASN A 99 4.28 11.73 -6.51
CA ASN A 99 3.11 11.38 -5.70
C ASN A 99 3.11 9.93 -5.19
N ALA A 100 3.87 9.04 -5.83
CA ALA A 100 4.07 7.65 -5.42
C ALA A 100 5.15 7.53 -4.33
N PHE A 101 6.19 8.38 -4.38
CA PHE A 101 7.27 8.43 -3.40
C PHE A 101 7.02 9.43 -2.26
N GLN A 102 5.98 10.26 -2.36
CA GLN A 102 5.54 11.08 -1.23
C GLN A 102 5.00 10.18 -0.13
N PHE A 103 5.57 10.31 1.07
CA PHE A 103 5.06 9.69 2.28
C PHE A 103 3.64 10.19 2.55
N ARG A 104 2.65 9.39 2.17
CA ARG A 104 1.26 9.63 2.54
C ARG A 104 1.08 9.11 3.95
N SER A 105 1.40 9.92 4.95
CA SER A 105 0.78 9.75 6.25
C SER A 105 -0.72 9.70 5.97
N ARG A 106 -1.39 8.59 6.30
CA ARG A 106 -2.85 8.56 6.26
C ARG A 106 -3.31 9.82 7.00
N PRO A 107 -4.16 10.67 6.41
CA PRO A 107 -4.60 11.88 7.09
C PRO A 107 -5.06 11.44 8.47
N VAL A 108 -4.56 12.13 9.50
CA VAL A 108 -4.94 11.88 10.89
C VAL A 108 -6.45 11.66 10.89
N PRO A 109 -6.93 10.52 11.42
CA PRO A 109 -8.35 10.21 11.40
C PRO A 109 -9.13 11.43 11.89
N ASP A 110 -10.17 11.80 11.16
CA ASP A 110 -11.03 12.89 11.58
C ASP A 110 -11.75 12.47 12.87
N PHE A 111 -11.15 12.88 14.00
CA PHE A 111 -11.60 12.51 15.33
C PHE A 111 -12.97 13.13 15.61
N GLU A 112 -13.28 14.29 15.05
CA GLU A 112 -14.61 14.89 15.17
C GLU A 112 -15.66 14.00 14.51
N ARG A 113 -15.37 13.51 13.30
CA ARG A 113 -16.29 12.61 12.58
C ARG A 113 -16.53 11.32 13.36
N SER A 114 -15.48 10.72 13.94
CA SER A 114 -15.63 9.50 14.74
C SER A 114 -16.35 9.75 16.07
N HIS A 115 -16.14 10.91 16.70
CA HIS A 115 -16.84 11.31 17.92
C HIS A 115 -18.34 11.49 17.68
N ARG A 116 -18.72 12.24 16.63
CA ARG A 116 -20.13 12.41 16.22
C ARG A 116 -20.81 11.07 15.94
N GLN A 117 -20.09 10.09 15.38
CA GLN A 117 -20.62 8.75 15.12
C GLN A 117 -20.83 7.95 16.42
N LEU A 118 -19.94 8.10 17.40
CA LEU A 118 -20.08 7.48 18.72
C LEU A 118 -21.25 8.08 19.51
N GLU A 119 -21.42 9.40 19.48
CA GLU A 119 -22.54 10.10 20.11
C GLU A 119 -23.88 9.61 19.56
N ARG A 120 -24.01 9.49 18.23
CA ARG A 120 -25.21 8.94 17.58
C ARG A 120 -25.50 7.51 18.04
N ARG A 121 -24.47 6.68 18.22
CA ARG A 121 -24.62 5.32 18.77
C ARG A 121 -25.04 5.30 20.24
N ARG A 122 -24.51 6.21 21.07
CA ARG A 122 -24.92 6.34 22.47
C ARG A 122 -26.40 6.69 22.59
N LEU A 123 -26.89 7.64 21.79
CA LEU A 123 -28.30 8.01 21.76
C LEU A 123 -29.19 6.81 21.39
N TYR A 124 -28.78 6.02 20.40
CA TYR A 124 -29.49 4.80 20.01
C TYR A 124 -29.53 3.76 21.14
N LEU A 125 -28.40 3.50 21.79
CA LEU A 125 -28.33 2.51 22.90
C LEU A 125 -29.11 2.98 24.15
N ASN A 126 -29.07 4.27 24.47
CA ASN A 126 -29.84 4.83 25.57
C ASN A 126 -31.35 4.76 25.30
N SER A 127 -31.78 4.83 24.02
CA SER A 127 -33.19 4.65 23.65
C SER A 127 -33.69 3.21 23.82
N LEU A 128 -32.78 2.22 23.76
CA LEU A 128 -33.08 0.80 23.95
C LEU A 128 -33.03 0.37 25.43
N GLN A 129 -32.38 1.14 26.30
CA GLN A 129 -32.43 0.97 27.75
C GLN A 129 -33.73 1.51 28.35
N LYS A 130 -34.86 0.83 28.10
CA LYS A 130 -36.00 0.87 29.04
C LYS A 130 -35.64 0.01 30.26
N LEU A 131 -34.69 0.49 31.06
CA LEU A 131 -34.40 -0.11 32.35
C LEU A 131 -35.48 0.33 33.35
N THR A 132 -36.37 -0.60 33.70
CA THR A 132 -37.26 -0.48 34.85
C THR A 132 -36.39 -0.31 36.09
N LYS A 133 -36.32 0.91 36.63
CA LYS A 133 -35.60 1.12 37.90
C LYS A 133 -36.39 0.40 39.01
N PRO A 134 -35.79 -0.54 39.76
CA PRO A 134 -36.44 -1.06 40.94
C PRO A 134 -36.61 0.07 41.95
N ARG A 135 -37.84 0.30 42.40
CA ARG A 135 -38.15 1.27 43.46
C ARG A 135 -37.71 0.68 44.79
N GLY A 136 -36.52 1.05 45.26
CA GLY A 136 -36.06 0.68 46.59
C GLY A 136 -36.87 1.40 47.68
N PRO A 137 -37.08 0.79 48.87
CA PRO A 137 -37.65 1.47 50.02
C PRO A 137 -36.70 2.60 50.48
N GLY A 138 -37.23 3.80 50.64
CA GLY A 138 -36.48 5.05 50.88
C GLY A 138 -35.91 5.21 52.29
N THR A 139 -35.26 4.19 52.84
CA THR A 139 -34.78 4.19 54.24
C THR A 139 -33.25 4.24 54.40
N PHE A 140 -32.46 4.13 53.33
CA PHE A 140 -30.98 4.09 53.44
C PHE A 140 -30.27 5.46 53.39
N SER A 141 -30.93 6.54 53.00
CA SER A 141 -30.30 7.87 52.88
C SER A 141 -30.29 8.68 54.19
N ALA A 142 -31.03 8.25 55.23
CA ALA A 142 -31.12 8.98 56.49
C ALA A 142 -30.01 8.63 57.51
N SER A 143 -29.32 7.49 57.36
CA SER A 143 -28.32 7.04 58.35
C SER A 143 -26.90 7.59 58.13
N MET A 144 -26.67 8.35 57.05
CA MET A 144 -25.35 8.86 56.68
C MET A 144 -25.25 10.40 56.74
N LYS A 145 -25.70 10.99 57.85
CA LYS A 145 -25.28 12.36 58.24
C LYS A 145 -24.61 12.31 59.61
N PRO A 146 -23.29 12.52 59.72
CA PRO A 146 -22.65 12.73 61.02
C PRO A 146 -22.96 14.17 61.46
N SER A 147 -23.69 14.33 62.57
CA SER A 147 -23.91 15.63 63.18
C SER A 147 -22.62 16.10 63.86
N ALA A 148 -21.87 16.97 63.19
CA ALA A 148 -20.85 17.78 63.81
C ALA A 148 -21.50 18.89 64.66
N ASN A 149 -21.00 19.07 65.89
CA ASN A 149 -21.23 20.18 66.80
C ASN A 149 -22.58 20.27 67.53
N SER A 150 -22.65 19.70 68.74
CA SER A 150 -23.32 20.36 69.86
C SER A 150 -22.70 19.92 71.20
N GLN A 151 -22.22 20.91 71.94
CA GLN A 151 -21.57 20.82 73.27
C GLN A 151 -22.48 20.20 74.35
N PRO A 152 -21.92 19.70 75.47
CA PRO A 152 -22.68 19.04 76.51
C PRO A 152 -23.26 20.06 77.48
N LYS A 153 -24.60 20.18 77.55
CA LYS A 153 -25.25 20.85 78.70
C LYS A 153 -26.47 20.08 79.18
N LYS A 154 -26.26 19.54 80.39
CA LYS A 154 -27.18 19.44 81.54
C LYS A 154 -28.45 18.60 81.37
N ARG A 155 -28.40 17.48 82.13
CA ARG A 155 -29.46 16.84 82.92
C ARG A 155 -30.85 17.42 82.70
N ILE A 156 -31.76 16.59 82.18
CA ILE A 156 -33.15 16.46 82.64
C ILE A 156 -33.72 15.16 82.07
N GLN A 157 -34.07 14.27 83.00
CA GLN A 157 -35.14 13.26 82.95
C GLN A 157 -35.02 12.14 81.90
N CYS A 158 -34.73 10.94 82.43
CA CYS A 158 -35.04 9.67 81.79
C CYS A 158 -36.52 9.66 81.36
N PRO A 159 -36.85 9.48 80.07
CA PRO A 159 -38.15 9.00 79.72
C PRO A 159 -38.25 7.56 80.21
N LYS A 160 -39.34 7.29 80.93
CA LYS A 160 -39.74 6.00 81.49
C LYS A 160 -39.39 4.86 80.53
N ALA A 161 -38.87 3.76 81.07
CA ALA A 161 -38.77 2.50 80.36
C ALA A 161 -40.12 2.26 79.66
N SER A 162 -40.14 2.42 78.35
CA SER A 162 -41.29 1.98 77.57
C SER A 162 -41.30 0.48 77.74
N ASP A 163 -42.40 -0.06 78.28
CA ASP A 163 -42.74 -1.48 78.24
C ASP A 163 -42.96 -1.89 76.78
N PHE A 164 -41.91 -1.81 75.97
CA PHE A 164 -41.91 -2.32 74.62
C PHE A 164 -41.59 -3.79 74.71
N VAL A 165 -42.61 -4.57 75.06
CA VAL A 165 -42.60 -6.01 74.81
C VAL A 165 -42.75 -6.15 73.30
N PRO A 166 -41.72 -6.61 72.56
CA PRO A 166 -41.89 -6.84 71.13
C PRO A 166 -43.05 -7.82 70.97
N ARG A 167 -44.04 -7.42 70.18
CA ARG A 167 -45.21 -8.25 69.86
C ARG A 167 -44.72 -9.36 68.94
N ILE A 168 -44.15 -10.42 69.52
CA ILE A 168 -43.78 -11.63 68.80
C ILE A 168 -45.10 -12.24 68.35
N ASN A 169 -45.39 -12.17 67.05
CA ASN A 169 -46.58 -12.79 66.49
C ASN A 169 -46.53 -14.28 66.81
N PRO A 170 -47.45 -14.83 67.64
CA PRO A 170 -47.40 -16.23 68.05
C PRO A 170 -47.65 -17.21 66.89
N GLY A 171 -48.07 -16.70 65.71
CA GLY A 171 -48.26 -17.48 64.49
C GLY A 171 -47.08 -17.44 63.50
N SER A 172 -46.01 -16.67 63.77
CA SER A 172 -44.81 -16.69 62.93
C SER A 172 -43.88 -17.77 63.47
N SER A 173 -43.93 -18.99 62.90
CA SER A 173 -42.96 -20.03 63.24
C SER A 173 -41.55 -19.45 63.09
N MET A 174 -40.75 -19.53 64.15
CA MET A 174 -39.33 -19.14 64.10
C MET A 174 -38.50 -20.17 63.33
N ASP A 175 -39.03 -20.73 62.24
CA ASP A 175 -38.41 -21.76 61.42
C ASP A 175 -37.12 -21.27 60.75
N TYR A 176 -36.90 -19.96 60.71
CA TYR A 176 -35.66 -19.36 60.23
C TYR A 176 -34.50 -19.50 61.22
N LEU A 177 -34.75 -19.74 62.51
CA LEU A 177 -33.69 -20.02 63.50
C LEU A 177 -33.14 -21.44 63.37
N ASN A 178 -33.96 -22.39 62.90
CA ASN A 178 -33.57 -23.78 62.68
C ASN A 178 -33.28 -24.09 61.20
N ARG A 179 -33.27 -23.08 60.34
CA ARG A 179 -33.01 -23.28 58.91
C ARG A 179 -31.54 -23.66 58.74
N GLN A 180 -31.30 -24.82 58.12
CA GLN A 180 -29.95 -25.18 57.71
C GLN A 180 -29.39 -24.09 56.78
N PRO A 181 -28.10 -23.75 56.91
CA PRO A 181 -27.48 -22.74 56.06
C PRO A 181 -27.63 -23.15 54.59
N PHE A 182 -27.90 -22.17 53.72
CA PHE A 182 -28.02 -22.42 52.29
C PHE A 182 -26.67 -22.92 51.74
N VAL A 183 -26.59 -24.20 51.41
CA VAL A 183 -25.45 -24.79 50.69
C VAL A 183 -25.80 -24.75 49.20
N PRO A 184 -25.15 -23.88 48.39
CA PRO A 184 -25.43 -23.81 46.97
C PRO A 184 -25.10 -25.16 46.32
N HIS A 185 -26.08 -25.73 45.63
CA HIS A 185 -25.91 -26.99 44.92
C HIS A 185 -25.07 -26.73 43.66
N VAL A 186 -23.76 -26.92 43.75
CA VAL A 186 -22.84 -26.78 42.61
C VAL A 186 -23.05 -27.97 41.68
N LYS A 187 -23.98 -27.83 40.73
CA LYS A 187 -24.04 -28.71 39.56
C LYS A 187 -22.73 -28.48 38.82
N SER A 188 -21.80 -29.44 38.87
CA SER A 188 -20.53 -29.39 38.14
C SER A 188 -20.80 -29.02 36.68
N SER A 189 -20.62 -27.75 36.33
CA SER A 189 -20.83 -27.25 35.00
C SER A 189 -19.63 -27.69 34.19
N TYR A 190 -19.65 -28.93 33.69
CA TYR A 190 -18.75 -29.36 32.64
C TYR A 190 -19.03 -28.46 31.43
N THR A 191 -18.30 -27.35 31.32
CA THR A 191 -18.27 -26.52 30.12
C THR A 191 -17.66 -27.37 29.01
N HIS A 192 -18.50 -28.04 28.23
CA HIS A 192 -18.05 -28.70 27.01
C HIS A 192 -17.49 -27.61 26.09
N PRO A 193 -16.19 -27.66 25.73
CA PRO A 193 -15.64 -26.70 24.78
C PRO A 193 -16.31 -26.98 23.44
N LYS A 194 -17.16 -26.06 22.98
CA LYS A 194 -17.75 -26.14 21.66
C LYS A 194 -16.64 -25.85 20.66
N PRO A 195 -16.23 -26.81 19.80
CA PRO A 195 -15.14 -26.57 18.87
C PRO A 195 -15.54 -25.43 17.94
N PHE A 196 -14.67 -24.43 17.83
CA PHE A 196 -14.83 -23.36 16.87
C PHE A 196 -14.77 -23.96 15.46
N ARG A 197 -15.69 -23.56 14.58
CA ARG A 197 -15.64 -23.97 13.17
C ARG A 197 -14.61 -23.07 12.47
N LEU A 198 -13.33 -23.50 12.40
CA LEU A 198 -12.35 -22.76 11.60
C LEU A 198 -12.57 -23.03 10.12
N HIS A 199 -12.71 -21.97 9.34
CA HIS A 199 -12.65 -21.99 7.88
C HIS A 199 -11.20 -22.05 7.36
N THR A 200 -10.39 -22.95 7.92
CA THR A 200 -8.96 -23.09 7.55
C THR A 200 -8.80 -23.53 6.10
N SER A 201 -9.61 -24.51 5.66
CA SER A 201 -9.65 -24.99 4.28
C SER A 201 -9.97 -23.86 3.30
N ASP A 202 -11.07 -23.13 3.55
CA ASP A 202 -11.57 -22.09 2.65
C ASP A 202 -10.56 -20.92 2.56
N ARG A 203 -9.91 -20.60 3.69
CA ARG A 203 -8.85 -19.59 3.74
C ARG A 203 -7.61 -20.02 2.97
N ALA A 204 -7.21 -21.28 3.07
CA ALA A 204 -6.08 -21.82 2.33
C ALA A 204 -6.31 -21.76 0.82
N LEU A 205 -7.50 -22.20 0.36
CA LEU A 205 -7.90 -22.10 -1.05
C LEU A 205 -7.95 -20.65 -1.55
N SER A 206 -8.57 -19.76 -0.77
CA SER A 206 -8.63 -18.34 -1.10
C SER A 206 -7.22 -17.72 -1.24
N ARG A 207 -6.29 -18.15 -0.39
CA ARG A 207 -4.91 -17.69 -0.44
C ARG A 207 -4.17 -18.20 -1.68
N GLN A 208 -4.33 -19.48 -2.02
CA GLN A 208 -3.74 -20.07 -3.22
C GLN A 208 -4.21 -19.32 -4.48
N LEU A 209 -5.51 -19.13 -4.64
CA LEU A 209 -6.09 -18.41 -5.78
C LEU A 209 -5.59 -16.96 -5.87
N TYR A 210 -5.41 -16.29 -4.73
CA TYR A 210 -4.85 -14.94 -4.70
C TYR A 210 -3.38 -14.92 -5.18
N ASP A 211 -2.57 -15.86 -4.71
CA ASP A 211 -1.16 -15.95 -5.06
C ASP A 211 -0.98 -16.31 -6.55
N GLU A 212 -1.83 -17.17 -7.11
CA GLU A 212 -1.89 -17.46 -8.55
C GLU A 212 -2.22 -16.21 -9.38
N ARG A 213 -3.29 -15.49 -9.02
CA ARG A 213 -3.67 -14.24 -9.69
C ARG A 213 -2.58 -13.17 -9.57
N LYS A 214 -1.79 -13.19 -8.50
CA LYS A 214 -0.64 -12.31 -8.32
C LYS A 214 0.49 -12.68 -9.26
N ARG A 215 0.80 -13.98 -9.42
CA ARG A 215 1.80 -14.48 -10.38
C ARG A 215 1.43 -14.07 -11.81
N ILE A 216 0.20 -14.37 -12.25
CA ILE A 216 -0.28 -14.01 -13.60
C ILE A 216 -0.11 -12.51 -13.89
N ARG A 217 -0.45 -11.64 -12.92
CA ARG A 217 -0.26 -10.18 -13.08
C ARG A 217 1.21 -9.77 -13.19
N MET A 218 2.10 -10.46 -12.48
CA MET A 218 3.54 -10.19 -12.58
C MET A 218 4.07 -10.64 -13.94
N ASP A 219 3.67 -11.81 -14.41
CA ASP A 219 4.08 -12.36 -15.71
C ASP A 219 3.63 -11.44 -16.86
N GLN A 220 2.37 -10.99 -16.83
CA GLN A 220 1.86 -10.03 -17.80
C GLN A 220 2.66 -8.72 -17.83
N ARG A 221 3.14 -8.23 -16.69
CA ARG A 221 4.00 -7.03 -16.63
C ARG A 221 5.37 -7.30 -17.22
N LEU A 222 5.94 -8.47 -16.96
CA LEU A 222 7.22 -8.87 -17.55
C LEU A 222 7.11 -8.99 -19.07
N ASP A 223 6.03 -9.59 -19.57
CA ASP A 223 5.75 -9.70 -21.00
C ASP A 223 5.61 -8.33 -21.67
N GLN A 224 4.92 -7.39 -21.02
CA GLN A 224 4.81 -6.01 -21.51
C GLN A 224 6.18 -5.33 -21.59
N LEU A 225 6.99 -5.44 -20.55
CA LEU A 225 8.35 -4.88 -20.54
C LEU A 225 9.23 -5.50 -21.63
N ALA A 226 9.14 -6.81 -21.84
CA ALA A 226 9.86 -7.49 -22.91
C ALA A 226 9.43 -6.99 -24.29
N ARG A 227 8.11 -6.88 -24.54
CA ARG A 227 7.59 -6.34 -25.81
C ARG A 227 8.03 -4.90 -26.05
N ASP A 228 7.99 -4.05 -25.03
CA ASP A 228 8.45 -2.67 -25.11
C ASP A 228 9.95 -2.60 -25.43
N TRP A 229 10.76 -3.46 -24.82
CA TRP A 229 12.19 -3.55 -25.10
C TRP A 229 12.43 -3.97 -26.56
N PHE A 230 11.77 -5.03 -27.04
CA PHE A 230 11.86 -5.47 -28.42
C PHE A 230 11.41 -4.39 -29.42
N ALA A 231 10.36 -3.63 -29.09
CA ALA A 231 9.87 -2.55 -29.94
C ALA A 231 10.90 -1.41 -30.07
N ARG A 232 11.59 -1.07 -28.96
CA ARG A 232 12.68 -0.07 -28.97
C ARG A 232 13.85 -0.56 -29.80
N GLU A 233 14.30 -1.78 -29.54
CA GLU A 233 15.43 -2.39 -30.25
C GLU A 233 15.18 -2.41 -31.76
N ARG A 234 13.97 -2.84 -32.16
CA ARG A 234 13.56 -2.87 -33.57
C ARG A 234 13.49 -1.47 -34.19
N SER A 235 13.05 -0.47 -33.43
CA SER A 235 13.00 0.92 -33.88
C SER A 235 14.40 1.50 -34.10
N GLU A 236 15.33 1.23 -33.19
CA GLU A 236 16.74 1.61 -33.33
C GLU A 236 17.39 0.89 -34.52
N TYR A 237 17.13 -0.41 -34.70
CA TYR A 237 17.58 -1.15 -35.88
C TYR A 237 17.10 -0.49 -37.19
N PHE A 238 15.81 -0.15 -37.28
CA PHE A 238 15.28 0.52 -38.47
C PHE A 238 15.87 1.92 -38.67
N ARG A 239 16.15 2.64 -37.59
CA ARG A 239 16.81 3.94 -37.64
C ARG A 239 18.23 3.81 -38.20
N LEU A 240 19.02 2.88 -37.68
CA LEU A 240 20.37 2.59 -38.16
C LEU A 240 20.33 2.16 -39.64
N ARG A 241 19.41 1.26 -40.01
CA ARG A 241 19.26 0.79 -41.39
C ARG A 241 18.94 1.91 -42.38
N LYS A 242 18.16 2.92 -41.97
CA LYS A 242 17.86 4.11 -42.79
C LYS A 242 19.09 5.01 -42.97
N MET A 243 19.99 5.06 -41.99
CA MET A 243 21.21 5.88 -42.05
C MET A 243 22.34 5.20 -42.82
N THR A 244 22.34 3.87 -42.92
CA THR A 244 23.34 3.10 -43.67
C THR A 244 22.99 3.02 -45.15
N ASN A 245 23.91 3.44 -46.02
CA ASN A 245 23.75 3.32 -47.48
C ASN A 245 24.00 1.89 -48.02
N PHE A 246 24.37 0.95 -47.14
CA PHE A 246 24.67 -0.43 -47.54
C PHE A 246 23.39 -1.18 -47.89
N GLN A 247 23.13 -1.30 -49.20
CA GLN A 247 22.16 -2.23 -49.76
C GLN A 247 22.78 -3.62 -49.69
N ALA A 248 22.23 -4.50 -48.86
CA ALA A 248 22.64 -5.90 -48.90
C ALA A 248 22.30 -6.46 -50.28
N THR A 249 23.22 -7.20 -50.90
CA THR A 249 22.93 -7.96 -52.10
C THR A 249 21.70 -8.84 -51.83
N PRO A 250 20.66 -8.78 -52.67
CA PRO A 250 19.46 -9.57 -52.45
C PRO A 250 19.84 -11.04 -52.39
N ASN A 251 19.24 -11.78 -51.45
CA ASN A 251 19.52 -13.20 -51.27
C ASN A 251 19.27 -13.92 -52.61
N PRO A 252 20.28 -14.55 -53.22
CA PRO A 252 20.19 -15.12 -54.57
C PRO A 252 19.18 -16.27 -54.67
N TRP A 253 18.78 -16.88 -53.54
CA TRP A 253 17.77 -17.95 -53.53
C TRP A 253 16.34 -17.45 -53.31
N LYS A 254 16.14 -16.16 -53.01
CA LYS A 254 14.80 -15.58 -52.95
C LYS A 254 14.33 -15.24 -54.36
N ARG A 255 13.63 -16.17 -55.00
CA ARG A 255 12.97 -15.98 -56.30
C ARG A 255 12.06 -14.74 -56.26
N THR A 256 12.51 -13.63 -56.81
CA THR A 256 11.65 -12.48 -57.12
C THR A 256 10.67 -12.90 -58.20
N LYS A 257 9.39 -13.04 -57.85
CA LYS A 257 8.33 -13.22 -58.85
C LYS A 257 8.30 -11.95 -59.71
N LEU A 258 8.86 -12.02 -60.91
CA LEU A 258 8.71 -10.99 -61.93
C LEU A 258 7.23 -10.87 -62.24
N THR A 259 6.57 -9.82 -61.72
CA THR A 259 5.24 -9.45 -62.19
C THR A 259 5.40 -8.93 -63.61
N THR A 260 5.15 -9.79 -64.59
CA THR A 260 4.98 -9.41 -65.99
C THR A 260 3.81 -8.45 -66.06
N LYS A 261 4.10 -7.15 -66.22
CA LYS A 261 3.09 -6.18 -66.64
C LYS A 261 2.74 -6.51 -68.09
N THR A 262 1.60 -7.16 -68.28
CA THR A 262 0.91 -7.21 -69.57
C THR A 262 0.62 -5.77 -69.99
N VAL A 263 1.42 -5.27 -70.91
CA VAL A 263 1.12 -4.05 -71.67
C VAL A 263 0.00 -4.41 -72.62
N SER A 264 -1.25 -4.12 -72.24
CA SER A 264 -2.36 -4.08 -73.18
C SER A 264 -2.15 -2.87 -74.09
N GLN A 265 -1.56 -3.09 -75.25
CA GLN A 265 -1.63 -2.17 -76.38
C GLN A 265 -3.10 -2.14 -76.83
N GLY A 266 -3.76 -1.01 -76.61
CA GLY A 266 -5.03 -0.70 -77.27
C GLY A 266 -4.72 -0.22 -78.69
N ALA A 267 -5.25 -0.95 -79.67
CA ALA A 267 -5.53 -0.47 -81.02
C ALA A 267 -7.00 -0.07 -81.09
#